data_AF-A0A7V4XU70-F1
#
_entry.id   AF-A0A7V4XU70-F1
#
_cell.length_a   1.000
_cell.length_b   1.000
_cell.length_c   1.000
_cell.angle_alpha   90.00
_cell.angle_beta   90.00
_cell.angle_gamma   90.00
#
_symmetry.space_group_name_H-M   'P 1'
#
loop_
_entity.id
_entity.type
_entity.pdbx_description
1 polymer ?
#
loop_
_entity_poly.entity_id
_entity_poly.type
_entity_poly.pdbx_seq_one_letter_code
_entity_poly.pdbx_strand_id
1 'polypeptide(L)'
;MAEEKKRSSALNEIDLLHEIGSRMAAADPFHTVLERIIELVTDAVQCDSCFIYVLDRDQLVLRASKNPHTDIVDHVSLSMGQGITGWVATHKQVVAIPAKASSDPRFARLSNLPEDRFEAFLSVPVLCRGKLVG
;
A
#
# COMPACT_ATOMS: atom_id res chain seq x y z
N MET A 1 -7.53 53.25 11.25
CA MET A 1 -7.09 52.24 12.25
C MET A 1 -7.96 50.97 12.27
N ALA A 2 -9.26 51.02 11.96
CA ALA A 2 -10.12 49.81 11.97
C ALA A 2 -9.93 48.88 10.75
N GLU A 3 -9.58 49.40 9.57
CA GLU A 3 -9.40 48.61 8.34
C GLU A 3 -8.11 47.76 8.33
N GLU A 4 -7.00 48.27 8.85
CA GLU A 4 -5.73 47.51 8.94
C GLU A 4 -5.83 46.30 9.88
N LYS A 5 -6.55 46.43 11.00
CA LYS A 5 -6.79 45.34 11.96
C LYS A 5 -7.68 44.25 11.36
N LYS A 6 -8.65 44.64 10.52
CA LYS A 6 -9.54 43.71 9.81
C LYS A 6 -8.80 42.96 8.69
N ARG A 7 -7.86 43.62 8.01
CA ARG A 7 -7.02 43.03 6.96
C ARG A 7 -5.96 42.07 7.52
N SER A 8 -5.36 42.37 8.67
CA SER A 8 -4.44 41.48 9.38
C SER A 8 -5.17 40.26 9.99
N SER A 9 -6.39 40.44 10.50
CA SER A 9 -7.25 39.34 10.96
C SER A 9 -7.63 38.39 9.82
N ALA A 10 -7.98 38.92 8.65
CA ALA A 10 -8.36 38.12 7.48
C ALA A 10 -7.16 37.35 6.89
N LEU A 11 -5.94 37.89 6.96
CA LEU A 11 -4.72 37.17 6.56
C LEU A 11 -4.41 36.02 7.54
N ASN A 12 -4.55 36.24 8.85
CA ASN A 12 -4.39 35.19 9.86
C ASN A 12 -5.45 34.08 9.76
N GLU A 13 -6.69 34.41 9.37
CA GLU A 13 -7.75 33.42 9.13
C GLU A 13 -7.46 32.54 7.91
N ILE A 14 -6.91 33.12 6.83
CA ILE A 14 -6.52 32.36 5.63
C ILE A 14 -5.30 31.48 5.91
N ASP A 15 -4.32 31.98 6.66
CA ASP A 15 -3.13 31.20 7.06
C ASP A 15 -3.50 30.03 7.98
N LEU A 16 -4.45 30.23 8.91
CA LEU A 16 -5.00 29.16 9.74
C LEU A 16 -5.77 28.13 8.91
N LEU A 17 -6.58 28.56 7.95
CA LEU A 17 -7.28 27.66 7.03
C LEU A 17 -6.31 26.85 6.15
N HIS A 18 -5.23 27.47 5.69
CA HIS A 18 -4.18 26.80 4.92
C HIS A 18 -3.37 25.84 5.79
N GLU A 19 -3.05 26.21 7.03
CA GLU A 19 -2.37 25.34 7.99
C GLU A 19 -3.23 24.13 8.38
N ILE A 20 -4.54 24.32 8.59
CA ILE A 20 -5.49 23.23 8.85
C ILE A 20 -5.64 22.35 7.60
N GLY A 21 -5.81 22.92 6.41
CA GLY A 21 -5.90 22.16 5.16
C GLY A 21 -4.63 21.36 4.87
N SER A 22 -3.47 21.93 5.14
CA SER A 22 -2.16 21.28 4.99
C SER A 22 -1.96 20.16 6.02
N ARG A 23 -2.34 20.37 7.29
CA ARG A 23 -2.25 19.33 8.34
C ARG A 23 -3.27 18.19 8.12
N MET A 24 -4.45 18.48 7.57
CA MET A 24 -5.43 17.48 7.16
C MET A 24 -5.00 16.70 5.90
N ALA A 25 -4.15 17.27 5.06
CA ALA A 25 -3.51 16.58 3.93
C ALA A 25 -2.21 15.83 4.32
N ALA A 26 -1.62 16.12 5.50
CA ALA A 26 -0.29 15.67 5.90
C ALA A 26 -0.22 14.42 6.80
N ALA A 27 -1.33 13.77 7.16
CA ALA A 27 -1.34 12.45 7.80
C ALA A 27 -2.15 11.51 6.90
N ASP A 28 -1.45 10.76 6.04
CA ASP A 28 -2.00 10.24 4.79
C ASP A 28 -3.18 9.27 5.06
N PRO A 29 -4.44 9.69 4.78
CA PRO A 29 -5.59 8.80 4.94
C PRO A 29 -5.40 7.51 4.15
N PHE A 30 -4.59 7.54 3.10
CA PHE A 30 -4.27 6.40 2.28
C PHE A 30 -3.54 5.31 3.06
N HIS A 31 -2.36 5.57 3.62
CA HIS A 31 -1.61 4.56 4.39
C HIS A 31 -2.39 4.11 5.63
N THR A 32 -3.05 5.03 6.35
CA THR A 32 -3.88 4.66 7.51
C THR A 32 -5.02 3.71 7.12
N VAL A 33 -5.66 3.91 5.95
CA VAL A 33 -6.70 2.99 5.47
C VAL A 33 -6.09 1.64 5.08
N LEU A 34 -4.94 1.62 4.41
CA LEU A 34 -4.27 0.38 4.03
C LEU A 34 -3.79 -0.42 5.25
N GLU A 35 -3.28 0.25 6.28
CA GLU A 35 -2.91 -0.36 7.56
C GLU A 35 -4.12 -1.02 8.25
N ARG A 36 -5.27 -0.34 8.29
CA ARG A 36 -6.51 -0.94 8.81
C ARG A 36 -6.97 -2.14 7.98
N ILE A 37 -6.77 -2.12 6.67
CA ILE A 37 -7.07 -3.27 5.81
C ILE A 37 -6.13 -4.43 6.15
N ILE A 38 -4.83 -4.17 6.34
CA ILE A 38 -3.86 -5.18 6.77
C ILE A 38 -4.32 -5.82 8.09
N GLU A 39 -4.72 -5.03 9.09
CA GLU A 39 -5.23 -5.53 10.38
C GLU A 39 -6.43 -6.45 10.17
N LEU A 40 -7.47 -5.98 9.47
CA LEU A 40 -8.69 -6.75 9.20
C LEU A 40 -8.43 -8.06 8.45
N VAL A 41 -7.60 -8.01 7.40
CA VAL A 41 -7.27 -9.18 6.59
C VAL A 41 -6.44 -10.18 7.39
N THR A 42 -5.48 -9.69 8.17
CA THR A 42 -4.64 -10.53 9.01
C THR A 42 -5.46 -11.24 10.08
N ASP A 43 -6.41 -10.54 10.71
CA ASP A 43 -7.29 -11.12 11.73
C ASP A 43 -8.25 -12.16 11.13
N ALA A 44 -8.78 -11.90 9.93
CA ALA A 44 -9.72 -12.81 9.28
C ALA A 44 -9.04 -14.07 8.69
N VAL A 45 -7.86 -13.90 8.09
CA VAL A 45 -7.13 -14.99 7.40
C VAL A 45 -6.17 -15.72 8.35
N GLN A 46 -5.81 -15.10 9.48
CA GLN A 46 -4.85 -15.61 10.45
C GLN A 46 -3.48 -15.94 9.81
N CYS A 47 -2.96 -15.03 8.98
CA CYS A 47 -1.69 -15.22 8.28
C CYS A 47 -0.48 -14.63 9.04
N ASP A 48 0.69 -15.18 8.79
CA ASP A 48 1.96 -14.73 9.39
C ASP A 48 2.43 -13.38 8.82
N SER A 49 2.11 -13.11 7.55
CA SER A 49 2.45 -11.87 6.85
C SER A 49 1.36 -11.49 5.85
N CYS A 50 1.23 -10.18 5.60
CA CYS A 50 0.32 -9.61 4.62
C CYS A 50 0.98 -8.37 4.03
N PHE A 51 0.85 -8.20 2.72
CA PHE A 51 1.39 -7.08 1.95
C PHE A 51 0.30 -6.51 1.05
N ILE A 52 0.19 -5.18 0.99
CA ILE A 52 -0.63 -4.49 0.00
C ILE A 52 0.29 -3.74 -0.94
N TYR A 53 0.23 -4.15 -2.21
CA TYR A 53 0.85 -3.42 -3.30
C TYR A 53 -0.18 -2.54 -3.98
N VAL A 54 0.24 -1.39 -4.48
CA VAL A 54 -0.60 -0.45 -5.22
C VAL A 54 0.07 -0.16 -6.54
N LEU A 55 -0.72 -0.19 -7.61
CA LEU A 55 -0.25 0.11 -8.95
C LEU A 55 0.05 1.60 -9.08
N ASP A 56 1.33 1.92 -9.30
CA ASP A 56 1.81 3.25 -9.68
C ASP A 56 2.49 3.14 -11.05
N ARG A 57 1.81 3.68 -12.08
CA ARG A 57 2.15 3.50 -13.50
C ARG A 57 2.19 2.01 -13.87
N ASP A 58 3.37 1.45 -14.10
CA ASP A 58 3.58 0.03 -14.47
C ASP A 58 4.36 -0.73 -13.38
N GLN A 59 4.32 -0.24 -12.15
CA GLN A 59 4.99 -0.85 -11.00
C GLN A 59 4.00 -1.05 -9.84
N LEU A 60 4.12 -2.17 -9.16
CA LEU A 60 3.39 -2.49 -7.94
C LEU A 60 4.26 -2.04 -6.76
N VAL A 61 3.90 -0.93 -6.13
CA VAL A 61 4.64 -0.36 -5.00
C VAL A 61 4.06 -0.89 -3.69
N LEU A 62 4.91 -1.41 -2.80
CA LEU A 62 4.47 -1.86 -1.48
C LEU A 62 4.03 -0.64 -0.65
N ARG A 63 2.74 -0.54 -0.31
CA ARG A 63 2.19 0.60 0.44
C ARG A 63 1.80 0.28 1.87
N ALA A 64 1.57 -1.00 2.19
CA ALA A 64 1.33 -1.42 3.58
C ALA A 64 1.77 -2.88 3.79
N SER A 65 2.13 -3.20 5.04
CA SER A 65 2.58 -4.53 5.46
C SER A 65 2.18 -4.78 6.91
N LYS A 66 1.89 -6.03 7.27
CA LYS A 66 1.67 -6.43 8.68
C LYS A 66 2.90 -6.20 9.55
N ASN A 67 4.08 -6.46 8.99
CA ASN A 67 5.36 -6.25 9.67
C ASN A 67 6.13 -5.18 8.88
N PRO A 68 5.77 -3.89 9.04
CA PRO A 68 6.44 -2.82 8.32
C PRO A 68 7.84 -2.65 8.90
N HIS A 69 8.86 -3.06 8.15
CA HIS A 69 10.14 -2.39 8.28
C HIS A 69 9.96 -1.01 7.63
N THR A 70 10.29 0.07 8.34
CA THR A 70 10.11 1.44 7.82
C THR A 70 10.80 1.65 6.47
N ASP A 71 11.81 0.83 6.17
CA ASP A 71 12.66 0.96 5.00
C ASP A 71 12.11 0.21 3.75
N ILE A 72 10.99 -0.53 3.88
CA ILE A 72 10.40 -1.30 2.76
C ILE A 72 9.13 -0.67 2.19
N VAL A 73 8.32 -0.01 3.03
CA VAL A 73 7.09 0.66 2.58
C VAL A 73 7.47 1.85 1.70
N ASP A 74 6.77 2.04 0.59
CA ASP A 74 7.03 3.04 -0.46
C ASP A 74 8.36 2.88 -1.23
N HIS A 75 9.25 1.99 -0.80
CA HIS A 75 10.57 1.79 -1.38
C HIS A 75 10.72 0.48 -2.18
N VAL A 76 9.95 -0.55 -1.83
CA VAL A 76 9.93 -1.81 -2.58
C VAL A 76 8.88 -1.73 -3.67
N SER A 77 9.27 -2.10 -4.90
CA SER A 77 8.35 -2.22 -6.02
C SER A 77 8.62 -3.47 -6.86
N LEU A 78 7.58 -3.93 -7.55
CA LEU A 78 7.62 -5.04 -8.49
C LEU A 78 7.17 -4.58 -9.86
N SER A 79 7.87 -5.04 -10.89
CA SER A 79 7.38 -4.87 -12.25
C SER A 79 6.18 -5.78 -12.50
N MET A 80 5.30 -5.34 -13.40
CA MET A 80 4.23 -6.21 -13.90
C MET A 80 4.81 -7.53 -14.42
N GLY A 81 4.22 -8.65 -14.00
CA GLY A 81 4.66 -10.00 -14.36
C GLY A 81 5.81 -10.54 -13.50
N GLN A 82 6.44 -9.73 -12.65
CA GLN A 82 7.51 -10.18 -11.75
C GLN A 82 6.94 -10.93 -10.55
N GLY A 83 7.39 -12.16 -10.33
CA GLY A 83 6.94 -12.93 -9.18
C GLY A 83 5.49 -13.44 -9.35
N ILE A 84 4.99 -14.11 -8.31
CA ILE A 84 3.58 -14.51 -8.22
C ILE A 84 2.69 -13.27 -8.21
N THR A 85 3.04 -12.25 -7.41
CA THR A 85 2.28 -11.00 -7.28
C THR A 85 2.18 -10.24 -8.60
N GLY A 86 3.30 -10.04 -9.32
CA GLY A 86 3.26 -9.40 -10.63
C GLY A 86 2.54 -10.23 -11.68
N TRP A 87 2.60 -11.57 -11.60
CA TRP A 87 1.80 -12.44 -12.46
C TRP A 87 0.30 -12.26 -12.21
N VAL A 88 -0.14 -12.23 -10.94
CA VAL A 88 -1.54 -11.98 -10.56
C VAL A 88 -2.03 -10.62 -11.04
N ALA A 89 -1.23 -9.57 -10.87
CA ALA A 89 -1.52 -8.24 -11.38
C ALA A 89 -1.73 -8.25 -12.91
N THR A 90 -0.85 -8.94 -13.64
CA THR A 90 -0.91 -9.03 -15.11
C THR A 90 -2.15 -9.78 -15.61
N HIS A 91 -2.47 -10.91 -14.98
CA HIS A 91 -3.55 -11.79 -15.44
C HIS A 91 -4.90 -11.49 -14.78
N LYS A 92 -4.92 -10.66 -13.72
CA LYS A 92 -6.08 -10.37 -12.87
C LYS A 92 -6.76 -11.64 -12.35
N GLN A 93 -5.94 -12.63 -12.00
CA GLN A 93 -6.39 -13.94 -11.52
C GLN A 93 -5.77 -14.24 -10.16
N VAL A 94 -6.60 -14.73 -9.23
CA VAL A 94 -6.15 -15.13 -7.89
C VAL A 94 -5.22 -16.33 -7.98
N VAL A 95 -4.18 -16.32 -7.16
CA VAL A 95 -3.30 -17.48 -6.94
C VAL A 95 -3.32 -17.84 -5.46
N ALA A 96 -3.61 -19.10 -5.17
CA ALA A 96 -3.57 -19.67 -3.83
C ALA A 96 -2.66 -20.91 -3.85
N ILE A 97 -1.60 -20.89 -3.06
CA ILE A 97 -0.61 -21.96 -2.95
C ILE A 97 -0.60 -22.42 -1.49
N PRO A 98 -0.97 -23.68 -1.19
CA PRO A 98 -1.14 -24.13 0.19
C PRO A 98 0.17 -24.45 0.91
N ALA A 99 1.25 -24.75 0.18
CA ALA A 99 2.56 -25.08 0.74
C ALA A 99 3.66 -24.93 -0.33
N LYS A 100 4.91 -24.79 0.12
CA LYS A 100 6.11 -24.66 -0.73
C LYS A 100 5.99 -23.58 -1.83
N ALA A 101 5.46 -22.40 -1.51
CA ALA A 101 5.33 -21.29 -2.46
C ALA A 101 6.65 -20.92 -3.16
N SER A 102 7.79 -21.06 -2.47
CA SER A 102 9.13 -20.85 -3.04
C SER A 102 9.52 -21.82 -4.17
N SER A 103 8.77 -22.92 -4.34
CA SER A 103 8.93 -23.89 -5.43
C SER A 103 8.04 -23.58 -6.66
N ASP A 104 7.15 -22.58 -6.57
CA ASP A 104 6.37 -22.16 -7.73
C ASP A 104 7.30 -21.53 -8.78
N PRO A 105 7.19 -21.90 -10.07
CA PRO A 105 8.07 -21.39 -11.12
C PRO A 105 7.97 -19.88 -11.32
N ARG A 106 6.89 -19.25 -10.87
CA ARG A 106 6.70 -17.80 -10.90
C ARG A 106 7.31 -17.12 -9.68
N PHE A 107 7.76 -17.84 -8.66
CA PHE A 107 8.30 -17.25 -7.44
C PHE A 107 9.56 -16.44 -7.75
N ALA A 108 9.57 -15.17 -7.32
CA ALA A 108 10.71 -14.28 -7.44
C ALA A 108 11.16 -13.88 -6.04
N ARG A 109 12.44 -14.10 -5.70
CA ARG A 109 12.98 -13.65 -4.42
C ARG A 109 13.20 -12.14 -4.46
N LEU A 110 12.64 -11.45 -3.47
CA LEU A 110 12.90 -10.05 -3.21
C LEU A 110 13.91 -9.94 -2.08
N SER A 111 15.11 -9.45 -2.39
CA SER A 111 16.24 -9.37 -1.45
C SER A 111 15.93 -8.63 -0.14
N ASN A 112 14.93 -7.75 -0.17
CA ASN A 112 14.56 -6.87 0.93
C ASN A 112 13.33 -7.36 1.72
N LEU A 113 12.74 -8.51 1.36
CA LEU A 113 11.58 -9.07 2.03
C LEU A 113 11.83 -10.53 2.44
N PRO A 114 11.38 -10.96 3.63
CA PRO A 114 11.50 -12.35 4.07
C PRO A 114 10.48 -13.28 3.39
N GLU A 115 10.17 -13.07 2.11
CA GLU A 115 9.11 -13.80 1.39
C GLU A 115 9.44 -15.29 1.21
N ASP A 116 10.72 -15.66 1.20
CA ASP A 116 11.20 -17.02 1.06
C ASP A 116 10.99 -17.90 2.30
N ARG A 117 10.51 -17.32 3.40
CA ARG A 117 10.23 -18.02 4.67
C ARG A 117 8.79 -18.50 4.79
N PHE A 118 7.89 -18.08 3.89
CA PHE A 118 6.47 -18.44 3.95
C PHE A 118 6.17 -19.68 3.08
N GLU A 119 5.53 -20.68 3.70
CA GLU A 119 5.13 -21.94 3.05
C GLU A 119 3.93 -21.73 2.11
N ALA A 120 2.88 -21.06 2.58
CA ALA A 120 1.66 -20.81 1.84
C ALA A 120 1.63 -19.36 1.29
N PHE A 121 0.96 -19.16 0.16
CA PHE A 121 0.87 -17.86 -0.50
C PHE A 121 -0.53 -17.64 -1.07
N LEU A 122 -1.14 -16.49 -0.76
CA LEU A 122 -2.39 -16.03 -1.37
C LEU A 122 -2.18 -14.66 -1.98
N SER A 123 -2.36 -14.56 -3.29
CA SER A 123 -2.25 -13.32 -4.05
C SER A 123 -3.57 -13.02 -4.73
N VAL A 124 -4.13 -11.83 -4.46
CA VAL A 124 -5.45 -11.41 -4.95
C VAL A 124 -5.31 -10.05 -5.62
N PRO A 125 -5.79 -9.87 -6.86
CA PRO A 125 -5.76 -8.59 -7.52
C PRO A 125 -6.84 -7.66 -6.94
N VAL A 126 -6.47 -6.42 -6.63
CA VAL A 126 -7.38 -5.36 -6.20
C VAL A 126 -7.86 -4.61 -7.43
N LEU A 127 -9.16 -4.70 -7.71
CA LEU A 127 -9.77 -4.12 -8.89
C LEU A 127 -10.73 -3.00 -8.52
N CYS A 128 -10.62 -1.85 -9.19
CA CYS A 128 -11.60 -0.78 -9.15
C CYS A 128 -12.22 -0.62 -10.54
N ARG A 129 -13.52 -0.87 -10.67
CA ARG A 129 -14.25 -0.81 -11.95
C ARG A 129 -13.58 -1.64 -13.06
N GLY A 130 -13.10 -2.84 -12.73
CA GLY A 130 -12.41 -3.75 -13.64
C GLY A 130 -10.96 -3.36 -14.01
N LYS A 131 -10.47 -2.23 -13.50
CA LYS A 131 -9.08 -1.79 -13.64
C LYS A 131 -8.28 -2.25 -12.43
N LEU A 132 -7.06 -2.73 -12.67
CA LEU A 132 -6.14 -3.07 -11.60
C LEU A 132 -5.72 -1.80 -10.87
N VAL A 133 -5.75 -1.83 -9.55
CA VAL A 133 -5.23 -0.76 -8.68
C VAL A 133 -4.22 -1.27 -7.64
N GLY A 134 -4.10 -2.58 -7.47
CA GLY A 134 -3.16 -3.25 -6.57
C GLY A 134 -3.18 -4.76 -6.74
#